data_AF-A0A835PDV9-F1
#
_entry.id   AF-A0A835PDV9-F1
#
_cell.length_a   1.000
_cell.length_b   1.000
_cell.length_c   1.000
_cell.angle_alpha   90.00
_cell.angle_beta   90.00
_cell.angle_gamma   90.00
#
_symmetry.space_group_name_H-M   'P 1'
#
loop_
_entity.id
_entity.type
_entity.pdbx_description
1 polymer ?
#
loop_
_entity_poly.entity_id
_entity_poly.type
_entity_poly.pdbx_seq_one_letter_code
_entity_poly.pdbx_strand_id
1 'polypeptide(L)'
;MTTVAVQEEIVLPMSKAPLAVATYPPPRSSKSASNLKKLMTQIDLLSNNCRVSSWLESMRASSPTHLRSVSILPTAPADEADGDWTRRHPSALAKFDEIAAAARGKKMAIFLDYDGTLSPIVQDPDSAFMSDAMRAAVKGVAKYFPTAIVTGRCIDKVFSFVQLEELFYAGSHGMDIKGPTKYPRNSKAQGKSVLFQPASEFLPMIDEVNKLLVEKTKLIPGCMVENNRFCVSVHYRCVEEKRWSGVAEQVRSVLASYRKLRLTQGRKVLEIRPTIEWNKGKALEFLLANLGFAGREDILPIYVGDDRTDEDAFKVLCDRGRGFGILVSKFPKETNANYSLKEPNEVKDFLHRLAEWKRKSVKESARV
;
A
#
# COMPACT_ATOMS: atom_id res chain seq x y z
N MET A 1 -40.55 46.54 -31.78
CA MET A 1 -41.33 46.57 -30.54
C MET A 1 -40.43 46.08 -29.43
N THR A 2 -40.27 46.95 -28.44
CA THR A 2 -39.15 47.08 -27.51
C THR A 2 -39.73 46.99 -26.10
N THR A 3 -39.06 46.27 -25.18
CA THR A 3 -39.08 46.38 -23.70
C THR A 3 -38.30 45.15 -23.19
N VAL A 4 -37.12 45.18 -22.55
CA VAL A 4 -36.50 46.01 -21.49
C VAL A 4 -37.24 45.97 -20.14
N ALA A 5 -36.60 45.33 -19.15
CA ALA A 5 -36.72 45.52 -17.70
C ALA A 5 -35.43 44.88 -17.10
N VAL A 6 -34.38 45.60 -16.64
CA VAL A 6 -34.21 46.54 -15.50
C VAL A 6 -34.57 45.86 -14.16
N GLN A 7 -33.60 45.33 -13.40
CA GLN A 7 -32.78 45.96 -12.34
C GLN A 7 -33.61 46.45 -11.14
N GLU A 8 -33.37 45.86 -9.95
CA GLU A 8 -33.61 46.53 -8.67
C GLU A 8 -32.46 46.19 -7.69
N GLU A 9 -31.73 47.25 -7.34
CA GLU A 9 -30.78 47.34 -6.24
C GLU A 9 -31.50 47.40 -4.90
N ILE A 10 -30.85 46.90 -3.84
CA ILE A 10 -31.19 47.29 -2.47
C ILE A 10 -29.93 47.90 -1.83
N VAL A 11 -30.06 49.15 -1.40
CA VAL A 11 -29.01 50.03 -0.89
C VAL A 11 -29.33 50.42 0.57
N LEU A 12 -28.38 50.08 1.49
CA LEU A 12 -27.91 50.83 2.68
C LEU A 12 -28.86 51.07 3.90
N PRO A 13 -28.35 51.21 5.16
CA PRO A 13 -27.40 52.27 5.54
C PRO A 13 -26.22 51.95 6.46
N MET A 14 -25.19 52.77 6.25
CA MET A 14 -24.05 53.02 7.13
C MET A 14 -24.45 53.85 8.36
N SER A 15 -23.73 53.67 9.47
CA SER A 15 -23.66 54.62 10.58
C SER A 15 -22.20 54.82 11.04
N LYS A 16 -21.89 56.04 11.48
CA LYS A 16 -20.59 56.74 11.49
C LYS A 16 -19.82 56.64 12.82
N ALA A 17 -18.48 56.52 12.72
CA ALA A 17 -17.37 57.24 13.41
C ALA A 17 -17.30 57.27 14.97
N PRO A 18 -16.16 57.63 15.63
CA PRO A 18 -14.94 58.26 15.10
C PRO A 18 -13.57 57.71 15.57
N LEU A 19 -12.52 58.26 14.91
CA LEU A 19 -11.10 58.15 15.20
C LEU A 19 -10.70 58.78 16.56
N ALA A 20 -9.69 58.21 17.20
CA ALA A 20 -8.82 58.91 18.14
C ALA A 20 -7.34 58.62 17.81
N VAL A 21 -6.59 59.71 17.64
CA VAL A 21 -5.15 59.78 17.40
C VAL A 21 -4.41 59.75 18.73
N ALA A 22 -3.30 59.02 18.83
CA ALA A 22 -2.28 59.25 19.83
C ALA A 22 -0.89 59.12 19.20
N THR A 23 -0.11 60.19 19.33
CA THR A 23 1.26 60.42 18.87
C THR A 23 2.31 59.98 19.90
N TYR A 24 3.58 59.94 19.45
CA TYR A 24 4.90 59.90 20.16
C TYR A 24 5.70 58.58 20.06
N PRO A 25 7.07 58.60 20.10
CA PRO A 25 8.05 59.20 19.16
C PRO A 25 9.14 58.17 18.72
N PRO A 26 10.09 58.48 17.80
CA PRO A 26 11.32 57.68 17.60
C PRO A 26 12.44 58.20 18.56
N PRO A 27 13.68 57.64 18.66
CA PRO A 27 14.38 56.62 17.85
C PRO A 27 15.22 55.59 18.66
N ARG A 28 15.88 54.61 18.00
CA ARG A 28 17.36 54.41 18.07
C ARG A 28 17.85 53.23 17.21
N SER A 29 19.01 53.46 16.62
CA SER A 29 19.72 52.64 15.65
C SER A 29 20.56 51.50 16.26
N SER A 30 20.68 50.43 15.46
CA SER A 30 21.86 49.57 15.26
C SER A 30 22.08 48.32 16.14
N LYS A 31 22.49 47.26 15.42
CA LYS A 31 23.12 45.99 15.85
C LYS A 31 22.22 44.84 16.31
N SER A 32 21.49 44.19 15.39
CA SER A 32 21.18 42.74 15.53
C SER A 32 20.63 42.02 14.27
N ALA A 33 20.86 42.52 13.05
CA ALA A 33 20.35 41.82 11.85
C ALA A 33 21.10 40.49 11.57
N SER A 34 22.35 40.35 12.02
CA SER A 34 23.15 39.13 11.87
C SER A 34 22.79 38.04 12.89
N ASN A 35 22.41 38.42 14.11
CA ASN A 35 22.05 37.46 15.17
C ASN A 35 20.63 36.90 14.98
N LEU A 36 19.68 37.70 14.47
CA LEU A 36 18.35 37.20 14.09
C LEU A 36 18.40 36.23 12.89
N LYS A 37 19.25 36.50 11.89
CA LYS A 37 19.48 35.56 10.79
C LYS A 37 20.13 34.26 11.27
N LYS A 38 21.12 34.33 12.16
CA LYS A 38 21.74 33.15 12.80
C LYS A 38 20.74 32.36 13.64
N LEU A 39 19.89 33.03 14.42
CA LEU A 39 18.87 32.39 15.25
C LEU A 39 17.77 31.75 14.39
N MET A 40 17.33 32.41 13.31
CA MET A 40 16.39 31.82 12.34
C MET A 40 17.01 30.61 11.62
N THR A 41 18.28 30.68 11.21
CA THR A 41 18.97 29.50 10.65
C THR A 41 19.15 28.40 11.69
N GLN A 42 19.42 28.72 12.95
CA GLN A 42 19.52 27.74 14.03
C GLN A 42 18.17 27.10 14.34
N ILE A 43 17.07 27.88 14.32
CA ILE A 43 15.70 27.37 14.49
C ILE A 43 15.29 26.51 13.29
N ASP A 44 15.64 26.88 12.06
CA ASP A 44 15.42 26.05 10.88
C ASP A 44 16.28 24.77 10.88
N LEU A 45 17.53 24.84 11.35
CA LEU A 45 18.41 23.68 11.56
C LEU A 45 17.89 22.77 12.66
N LEU A 46 17.39 23.32 13.77
CA LEU A 46 16.81 22.56 14.87
C LEU A 46 15.46 21.94 14.48
N SER A 47 14.62 22.68 13.73
CA SER A 47 13.36 22.21 13.17
C SER A 47 13.57 21.12 12.11
N ASN A 48 14.57 21.28 11.23
CA ASN A 48 15.00 20.22 10.32
C ASN A 48 15.59 19.04 11.08
N ASN A 49 16.43 19.24 12.09
CA ASN A 49 17.00 18.14 12.88
C ASN A 49 15.91 17.36 13.63
N CYS A 50 14.91 18.03 14.21
CA CYS A 50 13.75 17.37 14.83
C CYS A 50 12.88 16.62 13.80
N ARG A 51 12.74 17.16 12.59
CA ARG A 51 12.04 16.48 11.49
C ARG A 51 12.82 15.28 10.96
N VAL A 52 14.14 15.37 10.88
CA VAL A 52 15.04 14.30 10.47
C VAL A 52 15.08 13.19 11.53
N SER A 53 15.10 13.52 12.82
CA SER A 53 15.07 12.53 13.91
C SER A 53 13.75 11.76 13.94
N SER A 54 12.61 12.45 13.85
CA SER A 54 11.28 11.81 13.75
C SER A 54 11.16 10.92 12.49
N TRP A 55 11.77 11.33 11.37
CA TRP A 55 11.77 10.53 10.15
C TRP A 55 12.66 9.30 10.22
N LEU A 56 13.85 9.42 10.81
CA LEU A 56 14.73 8.29 11.06
C LEU A 56 14.05 7.27 11.97
N GLU A 57 13.34 7.73 13.00
CA GLU A 57 12.50 6.86 13.83
C GLU A 57 11.42 6.16 13.02
N SER A 58 10.73 6.85 12.11
CA SER A 58 9.76 6.25 11.19
C SER A 58 10.40 5.22 10.24
N MET A 59 11.59 5.49 9.72
CA MET A 59 12.36 4.56 8.88
C MET A 59 12.82 3.32 9.66
N ARG A 60 13.16 3.49 10.95
CA ARG A 60 13.45 2.38 11.88
C ARG A 60 12.20 1.57 12.19
N ALA A 61 11.08 2.22 12.47
CA ALA A 61 9.81 1.54 12.73
C ALA A 61 9.30 0.74 11.52
N SER A 62 9.56 1.26 10.31
CA SER A 62 9.27 0.57 9.05
C SER A 62 10.27 -0.54 8.73
N SER A 63 11.40 -0.61 9.45
CA SER A 63 12.44 -1.63 9.26
C SER A 63 12.19 -2.82 10.18
N PRO A 64 11.99 -4.04 9.67
CA PRO A 64 11.97 -5.22 10.52
C PRO A 64 13.40 -5.49 10.98
N THR A 65 13.79 -4.89 12.10
CA THR A 65 14.98 -5.30 12.85
C THR A 65 14.46 -5.86 14.16
N HIS A 66 14.76 -7.14 14.36
CA HIS A 66 14.50 -7.94 15.55
C HIS A 66 14.72 -7.16 16.86
N LEU A 67 13.96 -7.55 17.89
CA LEU A 67 14.25 -7.35 19.32
C LEU A 67 14.27 -5.89 19.81
N ARG A 68 13.10 -5.26 19.91
CA ARG A 68 12.85 -4.39 21.05
C ARG A 68 11.44 -4.60 21.56
N SER A 69 11.35 -5.29 22.69
CA SER A 69 10.39 -4.96 23.73
C SER A 69 10.44 -3.46 23.96
N VAL A 70 9.56 -2.71 23.30
CA VAL A 70 9.32 -1.32 23.67
C VAL A 70 8.40 -1.38 24.88
N SER A 71 9.04 -1.51 26.05
CA SER A 71 8.47 -1.18 27.33
C SER A 71 8.23 0.33 27.38
N ILE A 72 7.03 0.75 26.97
CA ILE A 72 6.47 2.04 27.38
C ILE A 72 5.06 1.76 27.91
N LEU A 73 4.96 1.88 29.24
CA LEU A 73 3.79 1.75 30.14
C LEU A 73 3.31 0.32 30.47
N PRO A 74 2.94 0.05 31.74
CA PRO A 74 2.52 -1.27 32.18
C PRO A 74 1.06 -1.52 31.77
N THR A 75 0.87 -2.24 30.67
CA THR A 75 -0.44 -2.80 30.30
C THR A 75 -0.24 -4.25 29.89
N ALA A 76 -0.70 -5.16 30.77
CA ALA A 76 -0.75 -6.62 30.68
C ALA A 76 0.58 -7.37 30.40
N PRO A 77 0.78 -8.61 30.92
CA PRO A 77 1.92 -9.44 30.56
C PRO A 77 1.95 -9.66 29.04
N ALA A 78 3.13 -9.62 28.43
CA ALA A 78 3.30 -9.81 26.98
C ALA A 78 2.66 -11.11 26.45
N ASP A 79 2.59 -12.15 27.28
CA ASP A 79 1.94 -13.43 26.97
C ASP A 79 0.41 -13.33 26.87
N GLU A 80 -0.21 -12.42 27.63
CA GLU A 80 -1.67 -12.18 27.55
C GLU A 80 -2.02 -11.36 26.29
N ALA A 81 -1.18 -10.39 25.91
CA ALA A 81 -1.38 -9.58 24.72
C ALA A 81 -1.25 -10.38 23.42
N ASP A 82 -0.28 -11.33 23.36
CA ASP A 82 -0.14 -12.26 22.24
C ASP A 82 -1.30 -13.26 22.17
N GLY A 83 -1.77 -13.72 23.33
CA GLY A 83 -2.96 -14.58 23.46
C GLY A 83 -4.25 -13.89 23.00
N ASP A 84 -4.48 -12.64 23.40
CA ASP A 84 -5.62 -11.83 22.96
C ASP A 84 -5.57 -11.56 21.44
N TRP A 85 -4.39 -11.19 20.94
CA TRP A 85 -4.21 -10.97 19.51
C TRP A 85 -4.50 -12.22 18.68
N THR A 86 -4.00 -13.39 19.12
CA THR A 86 -4.24 -14.67 18.45
C THR A 86 -5.72 -15.07 18.50
N ARG A 87 -6.46 -14.69 19.55
CA ARG A 87 -7.92 -14.90 19.62
C ARG A 87 -8.68 -14.02 18.63
N ARG A 88 -8.25 -12.75 18.46
CA ARG A 88 -8.86 -11.81 17.51
C ARG A 88 -8.50 -12.12 16.06
N HIS A 89 -7.30 -12.64 15.81
CA HIS A 89 -6.76 -12.93 14.47
C HIS A 89 -6.23 -14.38 14.40
N PRO A 90 -7.09 -15.40 14.55
CA PRO A 90 -6.66 -16.79 14.62
C PRO A 90 -6.04 -17.26 13.30
N SER A 91 -5.25 -18.33 13.37
CA SER A 91 -4.62 -18.92 12.19
C SER A 91 -5.69 -19.35 11.16
N ALA A 92 -5.56 -18.87 9.91
CA ALA A 92 -6.45 -19.26 8.83
C ALA A 92 -6.36 -20.76 8.49
N LEU A 93 -5.22 -21.41 8.77
CA LEU A 93 -5.07 -22.86 8.65
C LEU A 93 -5.82 -23.62 9.75
N ALA A 94 -5.73 -23.13 11.00
CA ALA A 94 -6.45 -23.72 12.13
C ALA A 94 -7.96 -23.53 12.00
N LYS A 95 -8.41 -22.39 11.46
CA LYS A 95 -9.81 -22.05 11.22
C LYS A 95 -10.27 -22.32 9.78
N PHE A 96 -9.54 -23.15 9.05
CA PHE A 96 -9.84 -23.40 7.63
C PHE A 96 -11.27 -23.92 7.42
N ASP A 97 -11.75 -24.81 8.30
CA ASP A 97 -13.08 -25.40 8.12
C ASP A 97 -14.21 -24.38 8.33
N GLU A 98 -13.98 -23.34 9.15
CA GLU A 98 -14.89 -22.20 9.30
C GLU A 98 -14.88 -21.33 8.04
N ILE A 99 -13.71 -21.04 7.48
CA ILE A 99 -13.57 -20.31 6.21
C ILE A 99 -14.26 -21.06 5.08
N ALA A 100 -14.02 -22.37 4.97
CA ALA A 100 -14.63 -23.25 3.99
C ALA A 100 -16.15 -23.32 4.17
N ALA A 101 -16.64 -23.34 5.41
CA ALA A 101 -18.07 -23.29 5.70
C ALA A 101 -18.70 -21.98 5.24
N ALA A 102 -18.07 -20.83 5.54
CA ALA A 102 -18.54 -19.51 5.12
C ALA A 102 -18.53 -19.33 3.59
N ALA A 103 -17.68 -20.07 2.89
CA ALA A 103 -17.57 -20.09 1.44
C ALA A 103 -18.61 -21.00 0.73
N ARG A 104 -19.27 -21.93 1.46
CA ARG A 104 -20.29 -22.81 0.85
C ARG A 104 -21.45 -22.01 0.28
N GLY A 105 -21.86 -22.35 -0.94
CA GLY A 105 -22.93 -21.66 -1.67
C GLY A 105 -22.54 -20.28 -2.23
N LYS A 106 -21.36 -19.76 -1.92
CA LYS A 106 -20.88 -18.45 -2.41
C LYS A 106 -19.89 -18.62 -3.55
N LYS A 107 -19.80 -17.60 -4.39
CA LYS A 107 -18.64 -17.38 -5.26
C LYS A 107 -17.46 -16.93 -4.39
N MET A 108 -16.24 -17.13 -4.88
CA MET A 108 -15.04 -16.63 -4.22
C MET A 108 -14.13 -15.95 -5.25
N ALA A 109 -13.32 -15.01 -4.78
CA ALA A 109 -12.23 -14.40 -5.52
C ALA A 109 -11.03 -14.23 -4.58
N ILE A 110 -9.83 -14.52 -5.06
CA ILE A 110 -8.63 -14.58 -4.24
C ILE A 110 -7.67 -13.47 -4.66
N PHE A 111 -7.20 -12.71 -3.70
CA PHE A 111 -6.30 -11.59 -3.90
C PHE A 111 -5.06 -11.81 -3.05
N LEU A 112 -3.88 -11.71 -3.68
CA LEU A 112 -2.63 -12.09 -3.06
C LEU A 112 -1.63 -10.95 -3.22
N ASP A 113 -1.08 -10.46 -2.12
CA ASP A 113 0.15 -9.69 -2.19
C ASP A 113 1.33 -10.60 -2.60
N TYR A 114 2.46 -10.00 -2.99
CA TYR A 114 3.63 -10.73 -3.47
C TYR A 114 4.78 -10.81 -2.44
N ASP A 115 5.43 -9.68 -2.13
CA ASP A 115 6.64 -9.63 -1.32
C ASP A 115 6.33 -9.78 0.17
N GLY A 116 6.79 -10.86 0.80
CA GLY A 116 6.44 -11.18 2.20
C GLY A 116 5.22 -12.08 2.33
N THR A 117 4.46 -12.26 1.24
CA THR A 117 3.26 -13.09 1.17
C THR A 117 3.48 -14.36 0.34
N LEU A 118 3.77 -14.22 -0.96
CA LEU A 118 4.02 -15.33 -1.89
C LEU A 118 5.51 -15.64 -2.05
N SER A 119 6.37 -14.65 -1.81
CA SER A 119 7.82 -14.78 -1.79
C SER A 119 8.36 -14.30 -0.44
N PRO A 120 9.40 -14.92 0.14
CA PRO A 120 10.06 -14.35 1.31
C PRO A 120 10.64 -12.96 0.98
N ILE A 121 10.79 -12.13 2.01
CA ILE A 121 11.46 -10.84 1.90
C ILE A 121 12.96 -11.08 1.77
N VAL A 122 13.53 -10.72 0.62
CA VAL A 122 14.95 -10.89 0.29
C VAL A 122 15.73 -9.57 0.39
N GLN A 123 17.06 -9.65 0.40
CA GLN A 123 17.91 -8.45 0.40
C GLN A 123 17.92 -7.76 -0.96
N ASP A 124 18.09 -8.53 -2.03
CA ASP A 124 18.05 -8.07 -3.41
C ASP A 124 16.62 -8.23 -3.96
N PRO A 125 15.91 -7.13 -4.25
CA PRO A 125 14.58 -7.16 -4.85
C PRO A 125 14.48 -7.90 -6.19
N ASP A 126 15.57 -8.09 -6.93
CA ASP A 126 15.61 -8.87 -8.18
C ASP A 126 15.64 -10.39 -7.94
N SER A 127 15.93 -10.81 -6.70
CA SER A 127 16.01 -12.21 -6.28
C SER A 127 14.75 -12.72 -5.55
N ALA A 128 13.65 -11.97 -5.58
CA ALA A 128 12.40 -12.28 -4.89
C ALA A 128 11.54 -13.31 -5.66
N PHE A 129 12.14 -14.43 -6.08
CA PHE A 129 11.47 -15.43 -6.91
C PHE A 129 10.42 -16.25 -6.14
N MET A 130 9.30 -16.52 -6.81
CA MET A 130 8.31 -17.48 -6.34
C MET A 130 8.84 -18.91 -6.51
N SER A 131 8.78 -19.70 -5.44
CA SER A 131 9.14 -21.13 -5.51
C SER A 131 8.15 -21.91 -6.38
N ASP A 132 8.60 -23.01 -6.99
CA ASP A 132 7.74 -23.84 -7.83
C ASP A 132 6.55 -24.42 -7.06
N ALA A 133 6.75 -24.74 -5.78
CA ALA A 133 5.68 -25.21 -4.91
C ALA A 133 4.62 -24.11 -4.68
N MET A 134 5.02 -22.86 -4.44
CA MET A 134 4.10 -21.74 -4.33
C MET A 134 3.38 -21.47 -5.67
N ARG A 135 4.11 -21.51 -6.79
CA ARG A 135 3.55 -21.35 -8.13
C ARG A 135 2.47 -22.40 -8.40
N ALA A 136 2.72 -23.65 -8.04
CA ALA A 136 1.74 -24.73 -8.15
C ALA A 136 0.51 -24.51 -7.25
N ALA A 137 0.69 -23.99 -6.03
CA ALA A 137 -0.41 -23.66 -5.13
C ALA A 137 -1.30 -22.55 -5.70
N VAL A 138 -0.71 -21.43 -6.14
CA VAL A 138 -1.43 -20.30 -6.75
C VAL A 138 -2.18 -20.76 -8.01
N LYS A 139 -1.52 -21.52 -8.89
CA LYS A 139 -2.12 -22.12 -10.08
C LYS A 139 -3.29 -23.04 -9.74
N GLY A 140 -3.15 -23.85 -8.68
CA GLY A 140 -4.19 -24.74 -8.18
C GLY A 140 -5.45 -23.99 -7.77
N VAL A 141 -5.29 -22.86 -7.08
CA VAL A 141 -6.41 -21.98 -6.69
C VAL A 141 -7.02 -21.27 -7.90
N ALA A 142 -6.19 -20.71 -8.79
CA ALA A 142 -6.62 -20.00 -10.00
C ALA A 142 -7.45 -20.86 -10.97
N LYS A 143 -7.29 -22.19 -10.91
CA LYS A 143 -8.14 -23.13 -11.66
C LYS A 143 -9.62 -23.07 -11.26
N TYR A 144 -9.92 -22.73 -10.00
CA TYR A 144 -11.28 -22.79 -9.46
C TYR A 144 -11.87 -21.42 -9.12
N PHE A 145 -11.01 -20.43 -8.88
CA PHE A 145 -11.40 -19.09 -8.43
C PHE A 145 -10.68 -18.03 -9.26
N PRO A 146 -11.34 -16.91 -9.60
CA PRO A 146 -10.63 -15.73 -10.06
C PRO A 146 -9.57 -15.33 -9.04
N THR A 147 -8.33 -15.23 -9.49
CA THR A 147 -7.17 -14.92 -8.64
C THR A 147 -6.42 -13.71 -9.19
N ALA A 148 -6.05 -12.79 -8.31
CA ALA A 148 -5.28 -11.60 -8.63
C ALA A 148 -4.05 -11.47 -7.73
N ILE A 149 -2.93 -11.04 -8.31
CA ILE A 149 -1.77 -10.59 -7.55
C ILE A 149 -1.80 -9.06 -7.46
N VAL A 150 -1.75 -8.52 -6.24
CA VAL A 150 -1.79 -7.08 -5.95
C VAL A 150 -0.51 -6.65 -5.26
N THR A 151 0.39 -6.01 -6.00
CA THR A 151 1.77 -5.76 -5.57
C THR A 151 2.20 -4.30 -5.79
N GLY A 152 3.20 -3.85 -5.02
CA GLY A 152 3.90 -2.59 -5.28
C GLY A 152 4.79 -2.61 -6.53
N ARG A 153 5.19 -3.80 -6.99
CA ARG A 153 6.05 -3.99 -8.17
C ARG A 153 5.33 -3.66 -9.47
N CYS A 154 6.05 -3.30 -10.52
CA CYS A 154 5.46 -3.25 -11.86
C CYS A 154 5.02 -4.64 -12.34
N ILE A 155 4.03 -4.69 -13.24
CA ILE A 155 3.47 -5.95 -13.74
C ILE A 155 4.55 -6.81 -14.41
N ASP A 156 5.39 -6.21 -15.25
CA ASP A 156 6.37 -6.95 -16.04
C ASP A 156 7.37 -7.69 -15.15
N LYS A 157 7.76 -7.07 -14.01
CA LYS A 157 8.67 -7.67 -13.03
C LYS A 157 8.00 -8.77 -12.19
N VAL A 158 6.82 -8.53 -11.64
CA VAL A 158 6.14 -9.59 -10.88
C VAL A 158 5.75 -10.76 -11.79
N PHE A 159 5.40 -10.50 -13.05
CA PHE A 159 5.10 -11.54 -14.02
C PHE A 159 6.33 -12.38 -14.35
N SER A 160 7.53 -11.80 -14.46
CA SER A 160 8.76 -12.57 -14.70
C SER A 160 9.05 -13.56 -13.58
N PHE A 161 8.66 -13.25 -12.34
CA PHE A 161 8.79 -14.14 -11.19
C PHE A 161 7.67 -15.19 -11.11
N VAL A 162 6.43 -14.82 -11.44
CA VAL A 162 5.22 -15.65 -11.24
C VAL A 162 4.85 -16.50 -12.45
N GLN A 163 5.03 -16.00 -13.68
CA GLN A 163 4.86 -16.77 -14.93
C GLN A 163 3.53 -17.54 -15.04
N LEU A 164 2.44 -16.96 -14.53
CA LEU A 164 1.08 -17.50 -14.65
C LEU A 164 0.21 -16.53 -15.44
N GLU A 165 -0.29 -16.96 -16.59
CA GLU A 165 -1.04 -16.14 -17.55
C GLU A 165 -2.55 -16.12 -17.25
N GLU A 166 -2.99 -16.98 -16.34
CA GLU A 166 -4.38 -17.12 -15.90
C GLU A 166 -4.78 -16.20 -14.73
N LEU A 167 -3.86 -15.34 -14.27
CA LEU A 167 -4.09 -14.42 -13.15
C LEU A 167 -4.37 -13.00 -13.63
N PHE A 168 -5.09 -12.25 -12.80
CA PHE A 168 -5.04 -10.79 -12.85
C PHE A 168 -3.77 -10.29 -12.18
N TYR A 169 -3.17 -9.22 -12.71
CA TYR A 169 -2.03 -8.55 -12.11
C TYR A 169 -2.37 -7.09 -11.87
N ALA A 170 -2.28 -6.66 -10.63
CA ALA A 170 -2.41 -5.28 -10.18
C ALA A 170 -1.04 -4.82 -9.64
N GLY A 171 -0.21 -4.29 -10.53
CA GLY A 171 1.10 -3.74 -10.21
C GLY A 171 1.04 -2.29 -9.76
N SER A 172 2.17 -1.78 -9.27
CA SER A 172 2.35 -0.39 -8.85
C SER A 172 1.30 0.03 -7.80
N HIS A 173 1.06 -0.82 -6.80
CA HIS A 173 0.01 -0.64 -5.79
C HIS A 173 -1.41 -0.58 -6.38
N GLY A 174 -1.60 -1.25 -7.52
CA GLY A 174 -2.86 -1.31 -8.26
C GLY A 174 -3.08 -0.20 -9.27
N MET A 175 -2.09 0.67 -9.54
CA MET A 175 -2.17 1.70 -10.59
C MET A 175 -1.90 1.16 -12.00
N ASP A 176 -1.46 -0.09 -12.13
CA ASP A 176 -1.41 -0.82 -13.39
C ASP A 176 -2.16 -2.13 -13.20
N ILE A 177 -3.31 -2.31 -13.83
CA ILE A 177 -4.09 -3.56 -13.74
C ILE A 177 -4.22 -4.16 -15.12
N LYS A 178 -3.79 -5.42 -15.26
CA LYS A 178 -3.98 -6.26 -16.44
C LYS A 178 -4.74 -7.52 -16.10
N GLY A 179 -5.68 -7.88 -16.96
CA GLY A 179 -6.39 -9.16 -16.90
C GLY A 179 -5.55 -10.34 -17.42
N PRO A 180 -6.03 -11.57 -17.20
CA PRO A 180 -5.35 -12.77 -17.69
C PRO A 180 -5.33 -12.82 -19.22
N THR A 181 -4.22 -13.28 -19.78
CA THR A 181 -4.07 -13.53 -21.22
C THR A 181 -4.55 -14.93 -21.62
N LYS A 182 -4.63 -15.85 -20.64
CA LYS A 182 -5.25 -17.18 -20.82
C LYS A 182 -6.36 -17.38 -19.80
N TYR A 183 -7.58 -17.54 -20.28
CA TYR A 183 -8.71 -17.86 -19.40
C TYR A 183 -8.83 -19.37 -19.18
N PRO A 184 -9.21 -19.82 -17.97
CA PRO A 184 -9.63 -21.20 -17.75
C PRO A 184 -10.76 -21.57 -18.72
N ARG A 185 -10.75 -22.81 -19.24
CA ARG A 185 -11.73 -23.31 -20.24
C ARG A 185 -13.21 -23.13 -19.86
N ASN A 186 -13.51 -22.91 -18.57
CA ASN A 186 -14.87 -22.76 -18.04
C ASN A 186 -15.23 -21.31 -17.65
N SER A 187 -14.39 -20.32 -17.96
CA SER A 187 -14.68 -18.92 -17.67
C SER A 187 -15.62 -18.34 -18.74
N LYS A 188 -16.82 -17.93 -18.33
CA LYS A 188 -17.75 -17.15 -19.18
C LYS A 188 -17.27 -15.71 -19.42
N ALA A 189 -16.19 -15.27 -18.77
CA ALA A 189 -15.52 -14.00 -19.04
C ALA A 189 -14.62 -14.14 -20.29
N GLN A 190 -15.20 -14.51 -21.43
CA GLN A 190 -14.53 -14.38 -22.72
C GLN A 190 -14.85 -12.98 -23.26
N GLY A 191 -13.83 -12.12 -23.42
CA GLY A 191 -13.91 -11.07 -24.44
C GLY A 191 -13.55 -9.62 -24.09
N LYS A 192 -13.22 -9.25 -22.84
CA LYS A 192 -12.65 -7.90 -22.58
C LYS A 192 -11.25 -8.00 -22.00
N SER A 193 -10.27 -7.59 -22.80
CA SER A 193 -8.94 -7.26 -22.30
C SER A 193 -9.08 -6.22 -21.21
N VAL A 194 -8.69 -6.57 -19.99
CA VAL A 194 -8.73 -5.66 -18.85
C VAL A 194 -7.39 -4.95 -18.82
N LEU A 195 -7.41 -3.65 -19.10
CA LEU A 195 -6.30 -2.74 -18.87
C LEU A 195 -6.84 -1.52 -18.14
N PHE A 196 -6.29 -1.22 -16.97
CA PHE A 196 -6.70 -0.06 -16.19
C PHE A 196 -5.48 0.63 -15.58
N GLN A 197 -5.31 1.91 -15.93
CA GLN A 197 -4.14 2.71 -15.60
C GLN A 197 -4.57 4.14 -15.20
N PRO A 198 -5.12 4.34 -13.98
CA PRO A 198 -5.70 5.62 -13.55
C PRO A 198 -4.66 6.74 -13.45
N ALA A 199 -3.37 6.40 -13.41
CA ALA A 199 -2.26 7.33 -13.26
C ALA A 199 -1.46 7.56 -14.55
N SER A 200 -2.02 7.22 -15.73
CA SER A 200 -1.33 7.30 -17.03
C SER A 200 -0.68 8.66 -17.30
N GLU A 201 -1.33 9.76 -16.90
CA GLU A 201 -0.80 11.12 -17.08
C GLU A 201 0.50 11.40 -16.30
N PHE A 202 0.82 10.60 -15.28
CA PHE A 202 2.01 10.77 -14.43
C PHE A 202 3.25 10.06 -14.97
N LEU A 203 3.12 9.17 -15.98
CA LEU A 203 4.23 8.37 -16.48
C LEU A 203 5.47 9.20 -16.86
N PRO A 204 5.35 10.32 -17.62
CA PRO A 204 6.52 11.14 -17.95
C PRO A 204 7.23 11.71 -16.71
N MET A 205 6.44 12.13 -15.71
CA MET A 205 6.96 12.68 -14.46
C MET A 205 7.67 11.60 -13.62
N ILE A 206 7.10 10.39 -13.56
CA ILE A 206 7.71 9.26 -12.85
C ILE A 206 9.04 8.87 -13.48
N ASP A 207 9.10 8.80 -14.81
CA ASP A 207 10.35 8.48 -15.53
C ASP A 207 11.43 9.55 -15.33
N GLU A 208 11.05 10.83 -15.29
CA GLU A 208 11.95 11.93 -14.97
C GLU A 208 12.50 11.82 -13.54
N VAL A 209 11.61 11.64 -12.56
CA VAL A 209 11.99 11.50 -11.14
C VAL A 209 12.86 10.26 -10.91
N ASN A 210 12.57 9.16 -11.59
CA ASN A 210 13.42 7.96 -11.53
C ASN A 210 14.86 8.27 -11.97
N LYS A 211 15.05 8.94 -13.11
CA LYS A 211 16.39 9.32 -13.61
C LYS A 211 17.12 10.22 -12.62
N LEU A 212 16.44 11.22 -12.04
CA LEU A 212 17.01 12.11 -11.04
C LEU A 212 17.42 11.37 -9.77
N LEU A 213 16.58 10.47 -9.27
CA LEU A 213 16.88 9.68 -8.07
C LEU A 213 18.04 8.72 -8.27
N VAL A 214 18.12 8.06 -9.43
CA VAL A 214 19.27 7.22 -9.81
C VAL A 214 20.56 8.02 -9.71
N GLU A 215 20.62 9.20 -10.35
CA GLU A 215 21.83 10.04 -10.32
C GLU A 215 22.16 10.55 -8.91
N LYS A 216 21.16 11.03 -8.15
CA LYS A 216 21.38 11.58 -6.80
C LYS A 216 21.82 10.55 -5.75
N THR A 217 21.39 9.31 -5.91
CA THR A 217 21.68 8.24 -4.95
C THR A 217 22.86 7.35 -5.35
N LYS A 218 23.42 7.54 -6.56
CA LYS A 218 24.50 6.72 -7.13
C LYS A 218 25.75 6.59 -6.24
N LEU A 219 26.03 7.61 -5.43
CA LEU A 219 27.19 7.65 -4.53
C LEU A 219 26.90 7.08 -3.13
N ILE A 220 25.70 6.56 -2.86
CA ILE A 220 25.32 5.96 -1.58
C ILE A 220 25.43 4.43 -1.71
N PRO A 221 26.48 3.79 -1.15
CA PRO A 221 26.65 2.35 -1.25
C PRO A 221 25.45 1.59 -0.67
N GLY A 222 24.95 0.61 -1.45
CA GLY A 222 23.81 -0.22 -1.09
C GLY A 222 22.43 0.42 -1.31
N CYS A 223 22.36 1.67 -1.80
CA CYS A 223 21.11 2.30 -2.21
C CYS A 223 20.75 1.86 -3.62
N MET A 224 19.49 1.47 -3.84
CA MET A 224 19.01 1.04 -5.15
C MET A 224 17.70 1.74 -5.51
N VAL A 225 17.60 2.22 -6.75
CA VAL A 225 16.40 2.87 -7.27
C VAL A 225 15.75 1.94 -8.29
N GLU A 226 14.46 1.67 -8.11
CA GLU A 226 13.67 0.79 -8.95
C GLU A 226 12.49 1.57 -9.57
N ASN A 227 12.36 1.48 -10.90
CA ASN A 227 11.20 2.01 -11.61
C ASN A 227 10.07 0.96 -11.65
N ASN A 228 9.02 1.20 -10.87
CA ASN A 228 7.83 0.39 -10.81
C ASN A 228 6.69 0.95 -11.69
N ARG A 229 7.02 1.65 -12.80
CA ARG A 229 6.12 2.25 -13.80
C ARG A 229 5.29 3.44 -13.30
N PHE A 230 4.42 3.23 -12.31
CA PHE A 230 3.64 4.30 -11.66
C PHE A 230 4.17 4.63 -10.25
N CYS A 231 5.32 4.08 -9.90
CA CYS A 231 5.96 4.27 -8.60
C CYS A 231 7.49 4.22 -8.80
N VAL A 232 8.23 5.00 -8.04
CA VAL A 232 9.70 4.84 -7.92
C VAL A 232 10.01 4.40 -6.50
N SER A 233 10.77 3.32 -6.37
CA SER A 233 11.12 2.75 -5.07
C SER A 233 12.62 2.93 -4.83
N VAL A 234 12.97 3.59 -3.72
CA VAL A 234 14.35 3.79 -3.27
C VAL A 234 14.61 2.88 -2.10
N HIS A 235 15.28 1.77 -2.36
CA HIS A 235 15.63 0.74 -1.39
C HIS A 235 16.88 1.16 -0.62
N TYR A 236 16.78 1.15 0.71
CA TYR A 236 17.89 1.47 1.61
C TYR A 236 18.24 0.29 2.54
N ARG A 237 17.79 -0.91 2.18
CA ARG A 237 18.00 -2.13 2.97
C ARG A 237 19.47 -2.50 3.16
N CYS A 238 20.26 -2.30 2.11
CA CYS A 238 21.70 -2.59 2.09
C CYS A 238 22.54 -1.33 2.41
N VAL A 239 21.90 -0.23 2.79
CA VAL A 239 22.57 1.01 3.19
C VAL A 239 22.87 0.96 4.68
N GLU A 240 24.09 1.33 5.05
CA GLU A 240 24.49 1.52 6.46
C GLU A 240 23.55 2.50 7.17
N GLU A 241 23.06 2.17 8.38
CA GLU A 241 22.03 2.96 9.08
C GLU A 241 22.40 4.45 9.24
N LYS A 242 23.67 4.75 9.52
CA LYS A 242 24.18 6.12 9.64
C LYS A 242 24.00 6.98 8.37
N ARG A 243 23.73 6.35 7.22
CA ARG A 243 23.50 7.01 5.92
C ARG A 243 22.01 7.06 5.54
N TRP A 244 21.09 6.52 6.33
CA TRP A 244 19.65 6.53 6.03
C TRP A 244 19.08 7.94 5.93
N SER A 245 19.52 8.87 6.78
CA SER A 245 19.13 10.29 6.69
C SER A 245 19.55 10.89 5.36
N GLY A 246 20.78 10.60 4.91
CA GLY A 246 21.28 11.05 3.62
C GLY A 246 20.42 10.55 2.45
N VAL A 247 19.98 9.27 2.47
CA VAL A 247 19.05 8.76 1.46
C VAL A 247 17.74 9.54 1.47
N ALA A 248 17.14 9.72 2.65
CA ALA A 248 15.88 10.44 2.79
C ALA A 248 15.99 11.91 2.34
N GLU A 249 17.10 12.58 2.64
CA GLU A 249 17.40 13.94 2.19
C GLU A 249 17.49 14.05 0.67
N GLN A 250 18.19 13.11 0.01
CA GLN A 250 18.25 13.09 -1.46
C GLN A 250 16.87 12.91 -2.08
N VAL A 251 16.08 11.96 -1.57
CA VAL A 251 14.72 11.72 -2.06
C VAL A 251 13.83 12.95 -1.89
N ARG A 252 13.87 13.59 -0.71
CA ARG A 252 13.10 14.82 -0.45
C ARG A 252 13.55 16.00 -1.29
N SER A 253 14.86 16.12 -1.53
CA SER A 253 15.40 17.17 -2.40
C SER A 253 14.85 17.05 -3.82
N VAL A 254 14.73 15.84 -4.36
CA VAL A 254 14.07 15.63 -5.67
C VAL A 254 12.59 16.02 -5.58
N LEU A 255 11.87 15.48 -4.59
CA LEU A 255 10.42 15.69 -4.46
C LEU A 255 9.97 17.12 -4.19
N ALA A 256 10.86 18.00 -3.70
CA ALA A 256 10.55 19.40 -3.45
C ALA A 256 9.99 20.13 -4.70
N SER A 257 10.39 19.69 -5.90
CA SER A 257 9.92 20.23 -7.18
C SER A 257 8.66 19.54 -7.73
N TYR A 258 8.21 18.43 -7.14
CA TYR A 258 7.12 17.59 -7.68
C TYR A 258 5.95 17.47 -6.70
N ARG A 259 5.16 18.54 -6.55
CA ARG A 259 4.00 18.60 -5.64
C ARG A 259 2.89 17.57 -5.93
N LYS A 260 2.85 17.07 -7.17
CA LYS A 260 1.89 16.05 -7.60
C LYS A 260 2.31 14.62 -7.21
N LEU A 261 3.46 14.45 -6.55
CA LEU A 261 3.93 13.18 -6.03
C LEU A 261 3.95 13.21 -4.49
N ARG A 262 3.78 12.04 -3.89
CA ARG A 262 3.89 11.84 -2.45
C ARG A 262 4.96 10.80 -2.12
N LEU A 263 5.58 10.98 -0.97
CA LEU A 263 6.52 10.03 -0.40
C LEU A 263 5.81 9.14 0.62
N THR A 264 5.95 7.84 0.45
CA THR A 264 5.45 6.81 1.37
C THR A 264 6.61 5.93 1.82
N GLN A 265 6.47 5.28 2.97
CA GLN A 265 7.50 4.40 3.54
C GLN A 265 6.97 2.98 3.59
N GLY A 266 7.78 2.03 3.11
CA GLY A 266 7.57 0.59 3.28
C GLY A 266 8.77 -0.03 4.00
N ARG A 267 8.89 -1.36 3.92
CA ARG A 267 9.96 -2.09 4.63
C ARG A 267 11.34 -1.87 4.04
N LYS A 268 12.08 -0.93 4.63
CA LYS A 268 13.41 -0.50 4.18
C LYS A 268 13.39 0.04 2.73
N VAL A 269 12.29 0.69 2.37
CA VAL A 269 12.07 1.30 1.04
C VAL A 269 11.30 2.61 1.18
N LEU A 270 11.70 3.61 0.41
CA LEU A 270 10.99 4.87 0.22
C LEU A 270 10.28 4.84 -1.13
N GLU A 271 8.98 5.02 -1.15
CA GLU A 271 8.17 4.89 -2.36
C GLU A 271 7.56 6.22 -2.77
N ILE A 272 7.87 6.64 -3.99
CA ILE A 272 7.39 7.86 -4.62
C ILE A 272 6.23 7.50 -5.53
N ARG A 273 5.05 8.08 -5.26
CA ARG A 273 3.81 7.73 -5.97
C ARG A 273 3.03 8.99 -6.38
N PRO A 274 2.23 8.94 -7.46
CA PRO A 274 1.26 9.98 -7.77
C PRO A 274 0.32 10.29 -6.60
N THR A 275 0.02 11.57 -6.40
CA THR A 275 -0.97 12.02 -5.42
C THR A 275 -2.38 11.85 -6.00
N ILE A 276 -2.81 10.59 -6.09
CA ILE A 276 -4.18 10.22 -6.46
C ILE A 276 -4.82 9.40 -5.34
N GLU A 277 -6.15 9.43 -5.26
CA GLU A 277 -6.94 8.63 -4.32
C GLU A 277 -7.04 7.18 -4.81
N TRP A 278 -5.89 6.50 -4.84
CA TRP A 278 -5.77 5.11 -5.26
C TRP A 278 -4.83 4.34 -4.31
N ASN A 279 -5.24 3.13 -3.96
CA ASN A 279 -4.53 2.20 -3.09
C ASN A 279 -4.94 0.75 -3.39
N LYS A 280 -4.36 -0.24 -2.68
CA LYS A 280 -4.69 -1.66 -2.88
C LYS A 280 -6.16 -2.00 -2.58
N GLY A 281 -6.80 -1.27 -1.66
CA GLY A 281 -8.24 -1.35 -1.41
C GLY A 281 -9.08 -0.96 -2.63
N LYS A 282 -8.75 0.17 -3.28
CA LYS A 282 -9.39 0.59 -4.54
C LYS A 282 -9.14 -0.38 -5.69
N ALA A 283 -7.94 -0.96 -5.76
CA ALA A 283 -7.63 -2.01 -6.72
C ALA A 283 -8.49 -3.27 -6.50
N LEU A 284 -8.69 -3.68 -5.25
CA LEU A 284 -9.58 -4.77 -4.87
C LEU A 284 -11.03 -4.49 -5.30
N GLU A 285 -11.56 -3.29 -4.99
CA GLU A 285 -12.91 -2.88 -5.42
C GLU A 285 -13.06 -2.91 -6.95
N PHE A 286 -12.08 -2.38 -7.68
CA PHE A 286 -12.05 -2.39 -9.14
C PHE A 286 -12.06 -3.81 -9.69
N LEU A 287 -11.21 -4.70 -9.17
CA LEU A 287 -11.14 -6.08 -9.63
C LEU A 287 -12.44 -6.83 -9.34
N LEU A 288 -13.05 -6.64 -8.16
CA LEU A 288 -14.36 -7.21 -7.85
C LEU A 288 -15.44 -6.72 -8.81
N ALA A 289 -15.46 -5.42 -9.11
CA ALA A 289 -16.40 -4.87 -10.08
C ALA A 289 -16.19 -5.44 -11.48
N ASN A 290 -14.92 -5.53 -11.93
CA ASN A 290 -14.56 -6.07 -13.22
C ASN A 290 -14.91 -7.56 -13.37
N LEU A 291 -14.81 -8.33 -12.29
CA LEU A 291 -15.26 -9.73 -12.21
C LEU A 291 -16.79 -9.89 -12.18
N GLY A 292 -17.55 -8.80 -12.25
CA GLY A 292 -19.01 -8.81 -12.20
C GLY A 292 -19.56 -9.02 -10.78
N PHE A 293 -18.75 -8.73 -9.76
CA PHE A 293 -19.10 -8.91 -8.34
C PHE A 293 -19.40 -7.59 -7.62
N ALA A 294 -19.47 -6.46 -8.35
CA ALA A 294 -19.93 -5.19 -7.80
C ALA A 294 -21.31 -5.36 -7.14
N GLY A 295 -21.42 -4.95 -5.87
CA GLY A 295 -22.68 -4.99 -5.12
C GLY A 295 -23.27 -6.38 -4.83
N ARG A 296 -22.63 -7.48 -5.25
CA ARG A 296 -23.17 -8.82 -5.03
C ARG A 296 -22.97 -9.29 -3.59
N GLU A 297 -23.96 -9.99 -3.07
CA GLU A 297 -23.95 -10.52 -1.69
C GLU A 297 -23.44 -11.97 -1.61
N ASP A 298 -23.47 -12.69 -2.73
CA ASP A 298 -23.09 -14.10 -2.87
C ASP A 298 -21.59 -14.30 -3.13
N ILE A 299 -20.74 -13.33 -2.78
CA ILE A 299 -19.28 -13.37 -2.98
C ILE A 299 -18.54 -13.36 -1.64
N LEU A 300 -17.53 -14.21 -1.51
CA LEU A 300 -16.57 -14.20 -0.42
C LEU A 300 -15.17 -13.93 -0.98
N PRO A 301 -14.74 -12.65 -1.05
CA PRO A 301 -13.36 -12.32 -1.40
C PRO A 301 -12.41 -12.66 -0.26
N ILE A 302 -11.25 -13.24 -0.57
CA ILE A 302 -10.18 -13.47 0.39
C ILE A 302 -8.95 -12.68 -0.07
N TYR A 303 -8.43 -11.82 0.78
CA TYR A 303 -7.19 -11.08 0.53
C TYR A 303 -6.12 -11.57 1.51
N VAL A 304 -4.93 -11.91 1.00
CA VAL A 304 -3.76 -12.32 1.81
C VAL A 304 -2.64 -11.31 1.58
N GLY A 305 -2.11 -10.73 2.64
CA GLY A 305 -1.03 -9.74 2.54
C GLY A 305 -0.25 -9.58 3.84
N ASP A 306 0.95 -9.00 3.77
CA ASP A 306 1.86 -8.94 4.92
C ASP A 306 2.13 -7.52 5.42
N ASP A 307 1.93 -6.50 4.59
CA ASP A 307 2.43 -5.15 4.84
C ASP A 307 1.33 -4.10 5.01
N ARG A 308 1.74 -2.90 5.45
CA ARG A 308 0.82 -1.80 5.78
C ARG A 308 -0.09 -1.41 4.62
N THR A 309 0.35 -1.56 3.36
CA THR A 309 -0.48 -1.25 2.19
C THR A 309 -1.63 -2.24 1.99
N ASP A 310 -1.54 -3.44 2.54
CA ASP A 310 -2.60 -4.45 2.46
C ASP A 310 -3.75 -4.16 3.45
N GLU A 311 -3.50 -3.35 4.49
CA GLU A 311 -4.53 -2.85 5.39
C GLU A 311 -5.62 -2.06 4.64
N ASP A 312 -5.27 -1.37 3.55
CA ASP A 312 -6.25 -0.70 2.70
C ASP A 312 -7.27 -1.71 2.13
N ALA A 313 -6.81 -2.91 1.76
CA ALA A 313 -7.66 -3.98 1.25
C ALA A 313 -8.41 -4.70 2.37
N PHE A 314 -7.77 -4.96 3.50
CA PHE A 314 -8.45 -5.55 4.67
C PHE A 314 -9.57 -4.64 5.18
N LYS A 315 -9.33 -3.33 5.24
CA LYS A 315 -10.35 -2.35 5.62
C LYS A 315 -11.55 -2.40 4.69
N VAL A 316 -11.35 -2.45 3.37
CA VAL A 316 -12.45 -2.61 2.41
C VAL A 316 -13.26 -3.88 2.70
N LEU A 317 -12.61 -5.02 2.99
CA LEU A 317 -13.31 -6.26 3.32
C LEU A 317 -14.07 -6.18 4.65
N CYS A 318 -13.47 -5.54 5.66
CA CYS A 318 -14.06 -5.31 6.97
C CYS A 318 -15.30 -4.41 6.88
N ASP A 319 -15.17 -3.24 6.24
CA ASP A 319 -16.25 -2.25 6.07
C ASP A 319 -17.44 -2.83 5.28
N ARG A 320 -17.17 -3.72 4.32
CA ARG A 320 -18.21 -4.44 3.58
C ARG A 320 -18.91 -5.51 4.41
N GLY A 321 -18.34 -5.91 5.55
CA GLY A 321 -18.80 -7.02 6.39
C GLY A 321 -18.76 -8.38 5.68
N ARG A 322 -18.08 -8.48 4.54
CA ARG A 322 -18.14 -9.62 3.62
C ARG A 322 -16.80 -9.82 2.93
N GLY A 323 -16.15 -10.93 3.26
CA GLY A 323 -14.80 -11.25 2.81
C GLY A 323 -13.88 -11.47 4.00
N PHE A 324 -12.71 -12.01 3.74
CA PHE A 324 -11.71 -12.27 4.77
C PHE A 324 -10.37 -11.67 4.39
N GLY A 325 -9.85 -10.78 5.25
CA GLY A 325 -8.45 -10.41 5.25
C GLY A 325 -7.63 -11.43 6.02
N ILE A 326 -6.45 -11.79 5.50
CA ILE A 326 -5.50 -12.68 6.15
C ILE A 326 -4.14 -11.97 6.20
N LEU A 327 -3.71 -11.59 7.41
CA LEU A 327 -2.40 -10.99 7.63
C LEU A 327 -1.31 -12.06 7.66
N VAL A 328 -0.22 -11.85 6.91
CA VAL A 328 0.99 -12.68 6.99
C VAL A 328 1.97 -12.03 7.97
N SER A 329 2.08 -12.58 9.18
CA SER A 329 3.07 -12.12 10.15
C SER A 329 3.40 -13.14 11.22
N LYS A 330 4.69 -13.22 11.58
CA LYS A 330 5.18 -14.00 12.73
C LYS A 330 4.86 -13.37 14.08
N PHE A 331 4.57 -12.07 14.09
CA PHE A 331 4.38 -11.28 15.30
C PHE A 331 3.04 -10.55 15.24
N PRO A 332 2.41 -10.30 16.40
CA PRO A 332 1.21 -9.47 16.48
C PRO A 332 1.40 -8.09 15.83
N LYS A 333 0.40 -7.66 15.08
CA LYS A 333 0.31 -6.31 14.50
C LYS A 333 -1.13 -5.82 14.58
N GLU A 334 -1.29 -4.50 14.72
CA GLU A 334 -2.58 -3.88 14.48
C GLU A 334 -3.01 -4.13 13.03
N THR A 335 -4.19 -4.69 12.84
CA THR A 335 -4.69 -5.11 11.52
C THR A 335 -6.21 -5.19 11.48
N ASN A 336 -6.78 -4.92 10.32
CA ASN A 336 -8.19 -5.17 10.01
C ASN A 336 -8.43 -6.59 9.47
N ALA A 337 -7.39 -7.42 9.36
CA ALA A 337 -7.52 -8.81 8.91
C ALA A 337 -8.33 -9.65 9.90
N ASN A 338 -9.10 -10.61 9.39
CA ASN A 338 -9.90 -11.53 10.22
C ASN A 338 -9.05 -12.70 10.74
N TYR A 339 -8.05 -13.10 9.97
CA TYR A 339 -7.20 -14.24 10.27
C TYR A 339 -5.73 -13.87 10.08
N SER A 340 -4.86 -14.76 10.55
CA SER A 340 -3.41 -14.64 10.35
C SER A 340 -2.81 -15.91 9.77
N LEU A 341 -1.63 -15.75 9.15
CA LEU A 341 -0.70 -16.80 8.78
C LEU A 341 0.71 -16.31 9.16
N LYS A 342 1.62 -17.21 9.51
CA LYS A 342 2.92 -16.77 10.07
C LYS A 342 3.92 -16.34 9.01
N GLU A 343 3.95 -17.03 7.87
CA GLU A 343 4.97 -16.87 6.84
C GLU A 343 4.52 -17.41 5.48
N PRO A 344 5.24 -17.14 4.37
CA PRO A 344 4.87 -17.60 3.03
C PRO A 344 4.61 -19.12 2.91
N ASN A 345 5.26 -19.95 3.73
CA ASN A 345 4.99 -21.40 3.73
C ASN A 345 3.56 -21.72 4.16
N GLU A 346 3.04 -21.05 5.19
CA GLU A 346 1.65 -21.25 5.62
C GLU A 346 0.65 -20.70 4.60
N VAL A 347 1.01 -19.64 3.86
CA VAL A 347 0.23 -19.14 2.71
C VAL A 347 0.10 -20.24 1.64
N LYS A 348 1.23 -20.86 1.27
CA LYS A 348 1.23 -21.98 0.31
C LYS A 348 0.32 -23.12 0.77
N ASP A 349 0.43 -23.53 2.04
CA ASP A 349 -0.38 -24.62 2.59
C ASP A 349 -1.88 -24.27 2.62
N PHE A 350 -2.21 -23.02 2.94
CA PHE A 350 -3.59 -22.51 2.91
C PHE A 350 -4.17 -22.54 1.49
N LEU A 351 -3.41 -22.06 0.49
CA LEU A 351 -3.82 -22.07 -0.92
C LEU A 351 -4.00 -23.51 -1.44
N HIS A 352 -3.10 -24.43 -1.09
CA HIS A 352 -3.27 -25.84 -1.41
C HIS A 352 -4.56 -26.40 -0.82
N ARG A 353 -4.80 -26.21 0.49
CA ARG A 353 -6.00 -26.71 1.16
C ARG A 353 -7.28 -26.14 0.54
N LEU A 354 -7.25 -24.86 0.13
CA LEU A 354 -8.37 -24.21 -0.57
C LEU A 354 -8.67 -24.84 -1.93
N ALA A 355 -7.63 -25.09 -2.75
CA ALA A 355 -7.77 -25.74 -4.04
C ALA A 355 -8.26 -27.20 -3.90
N GLU A 356 -7.76 -27.93 -2.90
CA GLU A 356 -8.17 -29.31 -2.64
C GLU A 356 -9.62 -29.41 -2.16
N TRP A 357 -10.02 -28.54 -1.25
CA TRP A 357 -11.41 -28.43 -0.79
C TRP A 357 -12.35 -28.24 -1.98
N LYS A 358 -12.07 -27.25 -2.84
CA LYS A 358 -12.92 -26.98 -4.00
C LYS A 358 -12.94 -28.13 -5.01
N ARG A 359 -11.79 -28.77 -5.24
CA ARG A 359 -11.69 -29.97 -6.09
C ARG A 359 -12.61 -31.09 -5.59
N LYS A 360 -12.67 -31.35 -4.28
CA LYS A 360 -13.55 -32.37 -3.69
C LYS A 360 -15.03 -32.01 -3.89
N SER A 361 -15.41 -30.77 -3.57
CA SER A 361 -16.80 -30.30 -3.77
C SER A 361 -17.27 -30.40 -5.22
N VAL A 362 -16.41 -30.08 -6.20
CA VAL A 362 -16.76 -30.23 -7.62
C VAL A 362 -16.94 -31.69 -8.03
N LYS A 363 -16.12 -32.61 -7.50
CA LYS A 363 -16.27 -34.05 -7.78
C LYS A 363 -17.54 -34.63 -7.18
N GLU A 364 -17.93 -34.18 -5.99
CA GLU A 364 -19.17 -34.58 -5.33
C GLU A 364 -20.39 -34.10 -6.14
N SER A 365 -20.40 -32.84 -6.58
CA SER A 365 -21.48 -32.30 -7.43
C SER A 365 -21.56 -32.91 -8.83
N ALA A 366 -20.52 -33.61 -9.30
CA ALA A 366 -20.53 -34.30 -10.59
C ALA A 366 -20.95 -35.78 -10.49
N ARG A 367 -21.10 -36.30 -9.27
CA ARG A 367 -21.56 -37.67 -8.98
C ARG A 367 -23.05 -37.74 -8.61
N VAL A 368 -23.63 -36.61 -8.24
CA VAL A 368 -25.07 -36.37 -8.09
C VAL A 368 -25.61 -35.89 -9.43
#